data_AF-A0A969HPC4-F1
#
_entry.id   AF-A0A969HPC4-F1
#
_cell.length_a   1.000
_cell.length_b   1.000
_cell.length_c   1.000
_cell.angle_alpha   90.00
_cell.angle_beta   90.00
_cell.angle_gamma   90.00
#
_symmetry.space_group_name_H-M   'P 1'
#
loop_
_entity.id
_entity.type
_entity.pdbx_description
1 polymer ?
#
loop_
_entity_poly.entity_id
_entity_poly.type
_entity_poly.pdbx_seq_one_letter_code
_entity_poly.pdbx_strand_id
1 'polypeptide(L)'
;GTYRHTGWRCCPSVWLFYGLHTLGSRDRNFTIGLGYGFTDEGLSNYPIVLLDGMARLSRRFYLLSENYFINIDDVIFATVSLGGRLDFRRVGLDMGLYYTLLVEDGDVEGSTTIFPWLGVTVPFGR
;
A
#
# COMPACT_ATOMS: atom_id res chain seq x y z
N GLY A 1 -39.49 24.59 17.30
CA GLY A 1 -38.09 24.96 17.53
C GLY A 1 -37.38 24.93 16.20
N THR A 2 -36.83 26.06 15.80
CA THR A 2 -36.31 26.44 14.47
C THR A 2 -35.28 25.49 13.85
N TYR A 3 -35.53 25.10 12.60
CA TYR A 3 -34.54 24.62 11.64
C TYR A 3 -33.55 25.74 11.30
N ARG A 4 -32.24 25.44 11.29
CA ARG A 4 -31.21 26.29 10.67
C ARG A 4 -30.52 25.54 9.53
N HIS A 5 -30.49 26.25 8.41
CA HIS A 5 -29.95 25.90 7.12
C HIS A 5 -28.40 25.85 7.07
N THR A 6 -27.93 25.20 6.00
CA THR A 6 -26.75 25.52 5.17
C THR A 6 -25.36 25.27 5.73
N GLY A 7 -24.69 24.31 5.10
CA GLY A 7 -23.25 24.29 4.91
C GLY A 7 -22.92 23.09 4.05
N TRP A 8 -22.59 23.33 2.77
CA TRP A 8 -21.93 22.33 1.95
C TRP A 8 -20.70 21.86 2.72
N ARG A 9 -20.73 20.66 3.32
CA ARG A 9 -19.50 20.01 3.76
C ARG A 9 -18.75 19.66 2.49
N CYS A 10 -17.86 20.58 2.06
CA CYS A 10 -16.85 20.28 1.08
C CYS A 10 -16.15 19.00 1.50
N CYS A 11 -15.88 18.15 0.51
CA CYS A 11 -15.40 16.78 0.62
C CYS A 11 -14.45 16.56 1.80
N PRO A 12 -14.63 15.48 2.58
CA PRO A 12 -13.73 15.17 3.68
C PRO A 12 -12.30 15.13 3.18
N SER A 13 -11.42 15.87 3.85
CA SER A 13 -10.00 15.87 3.53
C SER A 13 -9.33 14.66 4.18
N VAL A 14 -8.49 13.96 3.42
CA VAL A 14 -7.73 12.80 3.92
C VAL A 14 -6.27 13.04 3.62
N TRP A 15 -5.45 13.00 4.66
CA TRP A 15 -3.99 13.14 4.59
C TRP A 15 -3.34 11.91 5.19
N LEU A 16 -2.11 11.62 4.75
CA LEU A 16 -1.31 10.53 5.30
C LEU A 16 0.07 11.08 5.67
N PHE A 17 0.42 11.01 6.95
CA PHE A 17 1.78 11.23 7.41
C PHE A 17 2.47 9.88 7.47
N TYR A 18 3.66 9.75 6.89
CA TYR A 18 4.39 8.49 6.90
C TYR A 18 5.90 8.71 6.92
N GLY A 19 6.61 7.75 7.50
CA GLY A 19 8.06 7.65 7.46
C GLY A 19 8.46 6.28 6.93
N LEU A 20 9.50 6.24 6.11
CA LEU A 20 10.06 5.01 5.55
C LEU A 20 11.53 4.90 5.92
N HIS A 21 11.97 3.66 6.17
CA HIS A 21 13.37 3.33 6.35
C HIS A 21 13.73 2.14 5.48
N THR A 22 14.62 2.37 4.52
CA THR A 22 15.10 1.34 3.59
C THR A 22 16.51 0.90 3.95
N LEU A 23 16.69 -0.40 4.11
CA LEU A 23 17.96 -1.05 4.41
C LEU A 23 18.40 -1.89 3.22
N GLY A 24 19.70 -1.89 2.94
CA GLY A 24 20.31 -2.74 1.92
C GLY A 24 20.81 -1.99 0.69
N SER A 25 20.92 -2.70 -0.43
CA SER A 25 21.48 -2.20 -1.68
C SER A 25 20.41 -2.05 -2.76
N ARG A 26 20.81 -1.53 -3.92
CA ARG A 26 19.93 -1.41 -5.09
C ARG A 26 19.38 -2.75 -5.58
N ASP A 27 20.10 -3.84 -5.35
CA ASP A 27 19.74 -5.17 -5.85
C ASP A 27 19.06 -6.03 -4.79
N ARG A 28 19.18 -5.68 -3.51
CA ARG A 28 18.47 -6.34 -2.44
C ARG A 28 18.25 -5.34 -1.32
N ASN A 29 17.00 -4.95 -1.13
CA ASN A 29 16.63 -4.04 -0.06
C ASN A 29 15.33 -4.49 0.60
N PHE A 30 15.14 -3.95 1.79
CA PHE A 30 13.96 -4.12 2.59
C PHE A 30 13.60 -2.76 3.17
N THR A 31 12.33 -2.39 3.07
CA THR A 31 11.79 -1.13 3.57
C THR A 31 10.77 -1.43 4.65
N ILE A 32 10.90 -0.75 5.78
CA ILE A 32 9.86 -0.69 6.81
C ILE A 32 9.30 0.72 6.85
N GLY A 33 7.98 0.83 6.99
CA GLY A 33 7.28 2.10 7.04
C GLY A 33 6.25 2.13 8.15
N LEU A 34 5.98 3.33 8.63
CA LEU A 34 4.91 3.61 9.57
C LEU A 34 4.21 4.89 9.15
N GLY A 35 2.87 4.89 9.15
CA GLY A 35 2.07 6.05 8.80
C GLY A 35 0.79 6.19 9.62
N TYR A 36 0.23 7.40 9.61
CA TYR A 36 -1.02 7.76 10.28
C TYR A 36 -1.88 8.60 9.35
N GLY A 37 -3.14 8.23 9.21
CA GLY A 37 -4.13 9.03 8.52
C GLY A 37 -4.51 10.27 9.33
N PHE A 38 -4.85 11.37 8.67
CA PHE A 38 -5.42 12.56 9.29
C PHE A 38 -6.64 12.99 8.49
N THR A 39 -7.77 13.14 9.18
CA THR A 39 -9.07 13.54 8.61
C THR A 39 -9.57 14.81 9.29
N ASP A 40 -10.75 15.27 8.90
CA ASP A 40 -11.43 16.40 9.55
C ASP A 40 -11.73 16.14 11.06
N GLU A 41 -11.67 14.88 11.50
CA GLU A 41 -11.82 14.47 12.91
C GLU A 41 -10.49 14.46 13.68
N GLY A 42 -9.37 14.68 12.99
CA GLY A 42 -8.02 14.74 13.56
C GLY A 42 -7.13 13.58 13.10
N LEU A 43 -6.04 13.36 13.85
CA LEU A 43 -5.09 12.27 13.57
C LEU A 43 -5.72 10.93 13.97
N SER A 44 -5.61 9.94 13.08
CA SER A 44 -6.02 8.56 13.32
C SER A 44 -5.21 7.97 14.47
N ASN A 45 -5.87 7.20 15.34
CA ASN A 45 -5.21 6.40 16.37
C ASN A 45 -4.67 5.06 15.82
N TYR A 46 -5.01 4.73 14.58
CA TYR A 46 -4.68 3.47 13.94
C TYR A 46 -3.46 3.66 13.01
N PRO A 47 -2.28 3.16 13.39
CA PRO A 47 -1.10 3.21 12.54
C PRO A 47 -1.22 2.25 11.35
N ILE A 48 -0.60 2.64 10.26
CA ILE A 48 -0.40 1.82 9.05
C ILE A 48 1.05 1.37 9.06
N VAL A 49 1.28 0.07 9.09
CA VAL A 49 2.63 -0.51 8.97
C VAL A 49 2.84 -0.98 7.54
N LEU A 50 3.98 -0.64 6.97
CA LEU A 50 4.42 -1.08 5.64
C LEU A 50 5.67 -1.95 5.77
N LEU A 51 5.65 -3.10 5.10
CA LEU A 51 6.81 -3.94 4.90
C LEU A 51 6.96 -4.22 3.40
N ASP A 52 8.02 -3.69 2.81
CA ASP A 52 8.36 -3.85 1.40
C ASP A 52 9.72 -4.54 1.24
N GLY A 53 9.84 -5.39 0.23
CA GLY A 53 11.05 -6.14 -0.05
C GLY A 53 11.29 -6.28 -1.54
N MET A 54 12.53 -6.02 -1.96
CA MET A 54 12.98 -6.17 -3.33
C MET A 54 14.22 -7.05 -3.40
N ALA A 55 14.23 -7.99 -4.34
CA ALA A 55 15.40 -8.78 -4.68
C ALA A 55 15.57 -8.92 -6.20
N ARG A 56 16.69 -8.44 -6.73
CA ARG A 56 17.13 -8.71 -8.10
C ARG A 56 17.60 -10.17 -8.18
N LEU A 57 16.82 -11.01 -8.87
CA LEU A 57 17.15 -12.41 -9.09
C LEU A 57 17.97 -12.62 -10.37
N SER A 58 17.88 -11.70 -11.34
CA SER A 58 18.72 -11.72 -12.54
C SER A 58 19.03 -10.31 -13.04
N ARG A 59 19.88 -10.17 -14.07
CA ARG A 59 20.17 -8.87 -14.68
C ARG A 59 18.92 -8.09 -15.13
N ARG A 60 17.80 -8.78 -15.39
CA ARG A 60 16.55 -8.17 -15.86
C ARG A 60 15.35 -8.42 -14.95
N PHE A 61 15.44 -9.32 -13.98
CA PHE A 61 14.28 -9.74 -13.18
C PHE A 61 14.46 -9.40 -11.70
N TYR A 62 13.44 -8.78 -11.13
CA TYR A 62 13.35 -8.44 -9.72
C TYR A 62 12.07 -9.04 -9.16
N LEU A 63 12.17 -9.60 -7.98
CA LEU A 63 11.04 -9.98 -7.16
C LEU A 63 10.73 -8.83 -6.20
N LEU A 64 9.45 -8.55 -6.02
CA LEU A 64 8.91 -7.46 -5.21
C LEU A 64 7.81 -8.01 -4.32
N SER A 65 7.74 -7.58 -3.07
CA SER A 65 6.62 -7.87 -2.18
C SER A 65 6.36 -6.65 -1.32
N GLU A 66 5.12 -6.17 -1.35
CA GLU A 66 4.69 -5.00 -0.60
C GLU A 66 3.48 -5.37 0.26
N ASN A 67 3.59 -5.11 1.57
CA ASN A 67 2.63 -5.58 2.56
C ASN A 67 2.23 -4.44 3.49
N TYR A 68 0.93 -4.16 3.57
CA TYR A 68 0.33 -3.14 4.41
C TYR A 68 -0.51 -3.81 5.49
N PHE A 69 -0.36 -3.35 6.72
CA PHE A 69 -1.13 -3.81 7.86
C PHE A 69 -1.72 -2.63 8.59
N ILE A 70 -3.02 -2.68 8.84
CA ILE A 70 -3.77 -1.71 9.62
C ILE A 70 -4.59 -2.50 10.62
N ASN A 71 -4.51 -2.12 11.89
CA ASN A 71 -5.35 -2.68 12.94
C ASN A 71 -6.27 -1.56 13.43
N ILE A 72 -7.57 -1.82 13.34
CA ILE A 72 -8.64 -0.91 13.75
C ILE A 72 -9.49 -1.65 14.77
N ASP A 73 -9.17 -1.46 16.04
CA ASP A 73 -9.82 -2.14 17.17
C ASP A 73 -9.76 -3.68 17.00
N ASP A 74 -10.90 -4.34 16.80
CA ASP A 74 -10.99 -5.80 16.61
C ASP A 74 -10.91 -6.24 15.14
N VAL A 75 -10.66 -5.29 14.21
CA VAL A 75 -10.54 -5.53 12.77
C VAL A 75 -9.08 -5.41 12.32
N ILE A 76 -8.57 -6.46 11.68
CA ILE A 76 -7.27 -6.46 11.01
C ILE A 76 -7.49 -6.37 9.51
N PHE A 77 -6.97 -5.31 8.90
CA PHE A 77 -6.88 -5.14 7.46
C PHE A 77 -5.44 -5.36 7.02
N ALA A 78 -5.20 -6.42 6.25
CA ALA A 78 -3.88 -6.75 5.72
C ALA A 78 -3.94 -6.89 4.20
N THR A 79 -3.20 -6.04 3.49
CA THR A 79 -3.00 -6.18 2.04
C THR A 79 -1.58 -6.62 1.80
N VAL A 80 -1.41 -7.83 1.28
CA VAL A 80 -0.11 -8.39 0.91
C VAL A 80 -0.01 -8.46 -0.60
N SER A 81 1.20 -8.31 -1.11
CA SER A 81 1.45 -8.46 -2.54
C SER A 81 2.70 -9.25 -2.82
N LEU A 82 2.69 -9.94 -3.95
CA LEU A 82 3.86 -10.57 -4.53
C LEU A 82 3.85 -10.30 -6.03
N GLY A 83 4.98 -9.83 -6.54
CA GLY A 83 5.12 -9.45 -7.92
C GLY A 83 6.54 -9.54 -8.42
N GLY A 84 6.70 -9.29 -9.71
CA GLY A 84 7.97 -9.25 -10.38
C GLY A 84 8.05 -8.09 -11.37
N ARG A 85 9.26 -7.58 -11.52
CA ARG A 85 9.61 -6.57 -12.53
C ARG A 85 10.59 -7.14 -13.52
N LEU A 86 10.30 -6.92 -14.80
CA LEU A 86 11.18 -7.23 -15.92
C LEU A 86 11.67 -5.94 -16.57
N ASP A 87 12.98 -5.70 -16.48
CA ASP A 87 13.65 -4.59 -17.14
C ASP A 87 14.18 -5.02 -18.51
N PHE A 88 13.54 -4.54 -19.57
CA PHE A 88 14.05 -4.58 -20.94
C PHE A 88 14.80 -3.29 -21.27
N ARG A 89 15.54 -3.27 -22.40
CA ARG A 89 16.42 -2.13 -22.75
C ARG A 89 15.72 -0.77 -22.81
N ARG A 90 14.42 -0.74 -23.12
CA ARG A 90 13.64 0.51 -23.30
C ARG A 90 12.26 0.46 -22.64
N VAL A 91 11.95 -0.62 -21.92
CA VAL A 91 10.63 -0.85 -21.34
C VAL A 91 10.82 -1.65 -20.05
N GLY A 92 10.16 -1.24 -18.97
CA GLY A 92 9.94 -2.06 -17.78
C GLY A 92 8.54 -2.64 -17.80
N LEU A 93 8.38 -3.89 -17.38
CA LEU A 93 7.10 -4.53 -17.16
C LEU A 93 7.02 -4.93 -15.69
N ASP A 94 6.00 -4.45 -15.00
CA ASP A 94 5.73 -4.75 -13.59
C ASP A 94 4.47 -5.63 -13.55
N MET A 95 4.53 -6.77 -12.89
CA MET A 95 3.39 -7.68 -12.75
C MET A 95 3.28 -8.13 -11.31
N GLY A 96 2.08 -8.29 -10.78
CA GLY A 96 1.91 -8.74 -9.41
C GLY A 96 0.49 -9.12 -9.08
N LEU A 97 0.33 -9.65 -7.88
CA LEU A 97 -0.94 -9.98 -7.30
C LEU A 97 -1.02 -9.33 -5.93
N TYR A 98 -2.10 -8.61 -5.69
CA TYR A 98 -2.48 -8.13 -4.37
C TYR A 98 -3.55 -9.05 -3.82
N TYR A 99 -3.40 -9.40 -2.55
CA TYR A 99 -4.33 -10.20 -1.79
C TYR A 99 -4.67 -9.42 -0.53
N THR A 100 -5.96 -9.17 -0.31
CA THR A 100 -6.43 -8.46 0.89
C THR A 100 -7.17 -9.43 1.79
N LEU A 101 -6.75 -9.45 3.05
CA LEU A 101 -7.36 -10.18 4.15
C LEU A 101 -8.01 -9.18 5.10
N LEU A 102 -9.26 -9.46 5.46
CA LEU A 102 -9.98 -8.78 6.53
C LEU A 102 -10.32 -9.83 7.58
N VAL A 103 -9.87 -9.60 8.81
CA VAL A 103 -10.17 -10.45 9.96
C VAL A 103 -10.91 -9.59 10.98
N GLU A 104 -12.08 -10.02 11.41
CA GLU A 104 -12.89 -9.36 12.43
C GLU A 104 -13.21 -10.39 13.52
N ASP A 105 -13.03 -10.03 14.78
CA ASP A 105 -13.27 -10.92 15.94
C ASP A 105 -12.53 -12.28 15.88
N GLY A 106 -11.41 -12.33 15.16
CA GLY A 106 -10.61 -13.55 14.97
C GLY A 106 -11.07 -14.47 13.85
N ASP A 107 -12.15 -14.13 13.16
CA ASP A 107 -12.66 -14.85 11.99
C ASP A 107 -12.33 -14.09 10.70
N VAL A 108 -12.00 -14.83 9.63
CA VAL A 108 -11.77 -14.23 8.32
C VAL A 108 -13.12 -13.86 7.72
N GLU A 109 -13.45 -12.57 7.71
CA GLU A 109 -14.70 -12.10 7.15
C GLU A 109 -14.65 -11.98 5.61
N GLY A 110 -15.52 -12.77 4.97
CA GLY A 110 -16.43 -12.39 3.88
C GLY A 110 -15.90 -11.93 2.52
N SER A 111 -14.71 -11.36 2.41
CA SER A 111 -14.26 -10.71 1.17
C SER A 111 -12.74 -10.70 1.07
N THR A 112 -12.17 -11.90 0.92
CA THR A 112 -10.84 -12.02 0.33
C THR A 112 -10.89 -11.48 -1.09
N THR A 113 -10.22 -10.36 -1.36
CA THR A 113 -10.15 -9.82 -2.72
C THR A 113 -8.76 -9.97 -3.28
N ILE A 114 -8.72 -10.47 -4.51
CA ILE A 114 -7.50 -10.67 -5.27
C ILE A 114 -7.50 -9.69 -6.45
N PHE A 115 -6.48 -8.85 -6.53
CA PHE A 115 -6.34 -7.87 -7.59
C PHE A 115 -5.04 -8.13 -8.37
N PRO A 116 -5.13 -8.48 -9.67
CA PRO A 116 -3.94 -8.54 -10.50
C PRO A 116 -3.46 -7.12 -10.80
N TRP A 117 -2.15 -6.96 -10.86
CA TRP A 117 -1.50 -5.71 -11.26
C TRP A 117 -0.62 -5.93 -12.47
N LEU A 118 -0.72 -5.02 -13.45
CA LEU A 118 0.14 -4.98 -14.61
C LEU A 118 0.48 -3.51 -14.92
N GLY A 119 1.77 -3.20 -14.91
CA GLY A 119 2.30 -1.86 -15.18
C GLY A 119 3.35 -1.90 -16.28
N VAL A 120 3.44 -0.82 -17.05
CA VAL A 120 4.50 -0.64 -18.06
C VAL A 120 5.21 0.67 -17.79
N THR A 121 6.53 0.61 -17.68
CA THR A 121 7.39 1.77 -17.52
C THR A 121 8.12 2.04 -18.84
N VAL A 122 7.97 3.24 -19.40
CA VAL A 122 8.74 3.69 -20.58
C VAL A 122 9.56 4.92 -20.19
N PRO A 123 10.89 4.89 -20.28
CA PRO A 123 11.70 6.07 -20.03
C PRO A 123 11.46 7.10 -21.14
N PHE A 124 11.15 8.34 -20.75
CA PHE A 124 11.04 9.46 -21.67
C PHE A 124 12.39 10.19 -21.74
N GLY A 125 12.97 10.28 -22.94
CA GLY A 125 14.30 10.85 -23.16
C GLY A 125 15.39 9.80 -23.34
N ARG A 126 16.58 10.27 -23.73
CA ARG A 126 17.80 9.44 -23.85
C ARG A 126 18.47 9.27 -22.50
#